data_AF-A0A662VGZ8-F1
#
_entry.id   AF-A0A662VGZ8-F1
#
_cell.length_a   1.000
_cell.length_b   1.000
_cell.length_c   1.000
_cell.angle_alpha   90.00
_cell.angle_beta   90.00
_cell.angle_gamma   90.00
#
_symmetry.space_group_name_H-M   'P 1'
#
loop_
_entity.id
_entity.type
_entity.pdbx_description
1 polymer ?
#
loop_
_entity_poly.entity_id
_entity_poly.type
_entity_poly.pdbx_seq_one_letter_code
_entity_poly.pdbx_strand_id
1 'polypeptide(L)'
;MSMDATTILEGITITLIGVLIVFGVLTILVAILYGLKYIYIHETRKKEARIKEKEEVKEKQARPKEIKIMEEKTKAQIHDPQLISIITAAIILFNEYKAKKLSKYDIFRDMPELSRILGLAGISFRAELVVSLGGKDQQVTVEEIPGDGYKVHIGNKNYIAQISV
;
A
#
# COMPACT_ATOMS: atom_id res chain seq x y z
N MET A 1 -64.98 8.85 -3.19
CA MET A 1 -64.07 8.25 -4.19
C MET A 1 -63.26 7.21 -3.44
N SER A 2 -63.80 5.99 -3.33
CA SER A 2 -63.10 4.88 -2.69
C SER A 2 -62.00 4.43 -3.64
N MET A 3 -60.74 4.54 -3.22
CA MET A 3 -59.66 3.87 -3.96
C MET A 3 -59.94 2.37 -3.87
N ASP A 4 -60.01 1.72 -5.02
CA ASP A 4 -60.23 0.28 -5.06
C ASP A 4 -59.04 -0.43 -4.41
N ALA A 5 -59.33 -1.40 -3.54
CA ALA A 5 -58.31 -2.15 -2.80
C ALA A 5 -57.28 -2.83 -3.72
N THR A 6 -57.66 -3.10 -4.97
CA THR A 6 -56.82 -3.64 -6.03
C THR A 6 -55.71 -2.67 -6.45
N THR A 7 -56.01 -1.38 -6.62
CA THR A 7 -55.01 -0.36 -6.99
C THR A 7 -53.97 -0.17 -5.90
N ILE A 8 -54.37 -0.27 -4.63
CA ILE A 8 -53.45 -0.22 -3.48
C ILE A 8 -52.53 -1.45 -3.50
N LEU A 9 -53.08 -2.63 -3.78
CA LEU A 9 -52.32 -3.88 -3.82
C LEU A 9 -51.31 -3.90 -4.99
N GLU A 10 -51.68 -3.36 -6.14
CA GLU A 10 -50.77 -3.22 -7.29
C GLU A 10 -49.59 -2.29 -6.97
N GLY A 11 -49.84 -1.14 -6.32
CA GLY A 11 -48.79 -0.22 -5.89
C GLY A 11 -47.80 -0.85 -4.91
N ILE A 12 -48.31 -1.63 -3.95
CA ILE A 12 -47.46 -2.39 -3.00
C ILE A 12 -46.62 -3.42 -3.76
N THR A 13 -47.21 -4.12 -4.73
CA THR A 13 -46.52 -5.17 -5.50
C THR A 13 -45.38 -4.58 -6.33
N ILE A 14 -45.61 -3.45 -7.01
CA ILE A 14 -44.58 -2.76 -7.79
C ILE A 14 -43.42 -2.30 -6.90
N THR A 15 -43.73 -1.77 -5.72
CA THR A 15 -42.72 -1.34 -4.75
C THR A 15 -41.90 -2.54 -4.26
N LEU A 16 -42.55 -3.66 -3.96
CA LEU A 16 -41.88 -4.88 -3.51
C LEU A 16 -40.92 -5.43 -4.59
N ILE A 17 -41.36 -5.43 -5.84
CA ILE A 17 -40.53 -5.82 -7.00
C ILE A 17 -39.34 -4.88 -7.15
N GLY A 18 -39.55 -3.57 -7.04
CA GLY A 18 -38.48 -2.58 -7.10
C GLY A 18 -37.42 -2.78 -6.02
N VAL A 19 -37.84 -3.00 -4.77
CA VAL A 19 -36.95 -3.29 -3.64
C VAL A 19 -36.15 -4.57 -3.87
N LEU A 20 -36.79 -5.63 -4.38
CA LEU A 20 -36.12 -6.89 -4.71
C LEU A 20 -35.03 -6.72 -5.78
N ILE A 21 -35.30 -5.93 -6.82
CA ILE A 21 -34.31 -5.67 -7.87
C ILE A 21 -33.11 -4.90 -7.32
N VAL A 22 -33.34 -3.85 -6.53
CA VAL A 22 -32.27 -3.05 -5.93
C VAL A 22 -31.40 -3.92 -5.01
N PHE A 23 -32.02 -4.73 -4.15
CA PHE A 23 -31.29 -5.68 -3.31
C PHE A 23 -30.53 -6.72 -4.12
N GLY A 24 -31.10 -7.21 -5.21
CA GLY A 24 -30.45 -8.15 -6.13
C GLY A 24 -29.16 -7.56 -6.71
N VAL A 25 -29.22 -6.33 -7.23
CA VAL A 25 -28.06 -5.63 -7.78
C VAL A 25 -26.99 -5.40 -6.71
N LEU A 26 -27.37 -4.94 -5.52
CA LEU A 26 -26.46 -4.76 -4.38
C LEU A 26 -25.78 -6.06 -3.96
N THR A 27 -26.53 -7.16 -3.91
CA THR A 27 -26.00 -8.49 -3.54
C THR A 27 -24.98 -8.97 -4.57
N ILE A 28 -25.26 -8.81 -5.86
CA ILE A 28 -24.32 -9.15 -6.94
C ILE A 28 -23.05 -8.29 -6.82
N LEU A 29 -23.20 -6.99 -6.57
CA LEU A 29 -22.06 -6.09 -6.43
C LEU A 29 -21.16 -6.51 -5.24
N VAL A 30 -21.76 -6.83 -4.10
CA VAL A 30 -21.03 -7.34 -2.93
C VAL A 30 -20.36 -8.67 -3.24
N ALA A 31 -21.03 -9.58 -3.95
CA ALA A 31 -20.45 -10.87 -4.34
C ALA A 31 -19.24 -10.70 -5.27
N ILE A 32 -19.29 -9.76 -6.23
CA ILE A 32 -18.16 -9.43 -7.11
C ILE A 32 -17.00 -8.86 -6.30
N LEU A 33 -17.26 -7.89 -5.42
CA LEU A 33 -16.22 -7.31 -4.56
C LEU A 33 -15.60 -8.36 -3.64
N TYR A 34 -16.40 -9.25 -3.09
CA TYR A 34 -15.92 -10.34 -2.24
C TYR A 34 -15.12 -11.37 -3.05
N GLY A 35 -15.55 -11.69 -4.27
CA GLY A 35 -14.82 -12.55 -5.20
C GLY A 35 -13.47 -11.96 -5.60
N LEU A 36 -13.42 -10.67 -5.94
CA LEU A 36 -12.18 -9.95 -6.23
C LEU A 36 -11.26 -9.89 -5.01
N LYS A 37 -11.81 -9.61 -3.82
CA LYS A 37 -11.06 -9.65 -2.55
C LYS A 37 -10.50 -11.04 -2.28
N TYR A 38 -11.28 -12.10 -2.54
CA TYR A 38 -10.84 -13.48 -2.35
C TYR A 38 -9.69 -13.84 -3.29
N ILE A 39 -9.80 -13.50 -4.59
CA ILE A 39 -8.73 -13.72 -5.57
C ILE A 39 -7.49 -12.92 -5.18
N TYR A 40 -7.65 -11.64 -4.84
CA TYR A 40 -6.53 -10.76 -4.46
C TYR A 40 -5.80 -11.26 -3.21
N ILE A 41 -6.53 -11.67 -2.16
CA ILE A 41 -5.96 -12.23 -0.93
C ILE A 41 -5.29 -13.59 -1.19
N HIS A 42 -5.87 -14.41 -2.07
CA HIS A 42 -5.31 -15.72 -2.39
C HIS A 42 -4.02 -15.62 -3.22
N GLU A 43 -3.88 -14.57 -4.02
CA GLU A 43 -2.70 -14.30 -4.84
C GLU A 43 -1.56 -13.67 -4.02
N THR A 44 -1.88 -12.80 -3.05
CA THR A 44 -0.90 -12.29 -2.08
C THR A 44 -0.41 -13.38 -1.11
N ARG A 45 -1.30 -14.24 -0.61
CA ARG A 45 -0.90 -15.38 0.26
C ARG A 45 -0.01 -16.40 -0.43
N LYS A 46 -0.18 -16.65 -1.75
CA LYS A 46 0.74 -17.53 -2.50
C LYS A 46 2.15 -16.94 -2.64
N LYS A 47 2.27 -15.62 -2.70
CA LYS A 47 3.57 -14.93 -2.68
C LYS A 47 4.19 -14.95 -1.28
N GLU A 48 3.40 -14.74 -0.24
CA GLU A 48 3.86 -14.80 1.17
C GLU A 48 4.26 -16.21 1.61
N ALA A 49 3.54 -17.26 1.21
CA ALA A 49 3.87 -18.64 1.58
C ALA A 49 5.21 -19.11 0.98
N ARG A 50 5.53 -18.69 -0.26
CA ARG A 50 6.86 -18.94 -0.88
C ARG A 50 7.99 -18.12 -0.26
N ILE A 51 7.66 -17.06 0.48
CA ILE A 51 8.62 -16.22 1.21
C ILE A 51 8.86 -16.82 2.61
N LYS A 52 7.81 -17.24 3.31
CA LYS A 52 7.91 -17.87 4.65
C LYS A 52 8.67 -19.19 4.65
N GLU A 53 8.49 -20.05 3.64
CA GLU A 53 9.28 -21.28 3.50
C GLU A 53 10.77 -20.99 3.23
N LYS A 54 11.10 -19.81 2.69
CA LYS A 54 12.48 -19.31 2.55
C LYS A 54 13.01 -18.58 3.79
N GLU A 55 12.13 -18.15 4.69
CA GLU A 55 12.47 -17.43 5.92
C GLU A 55 12.66 -18.37 7.12
N GLU A 56 11.94 -19.50 7.22
CA GLU A 56 12.19 -20.52 8.26
C GLU A 56 13.61 -21.13 8.16
N VAL A 57 14.19 -21.17 6.96
CA VAL A 57 15.60 -21.59 6.77
C VAL A 57 16.57 -20.50 7.22
N LYS A 58 16.15 -19.22 7.27
CA LYS A 58 16.99 -18.07 7.65
C LYS A 58 16.82 -17.60 9.10
N GLU A 59 15.76 -18.00 9.79
CA GLU A 59 15.48 -17.58 11.17
C GLU A 59 16.49 -18.11 12.21
N LYS A 60 17.32 -19.10 11.84
CA LYS A 60 18.43 -19.55 12.71
C LYS A 60 19.66 -18.64 12.76
N GLN A 61 19.72 -17.55 12.00
CA GLN A 61 20.85 -16.62 12.07
C GLN A 61 20.42 -15.15 12.20
N ALA A 62 20.40 -14.74 13.47
CA ALA A 62 20.94 -13.48 13.98
C ALA A 62 20.23 -12.15 13.63
N ARG A 63 19.68 -11.54 14.68
CA ARG A 63 19.51 -10.08 14.82
C ARG A 63 20.89 -9.42 14.81
N PRO A 64 21.05 -8.23 14.18
CA PRO A 64 20.59 -6.96 14.73
C PRO A 64 19.67 -6.19 13.76
N LYS A 65 19.06 -5.10 14.22
CA LYS A 65 18.23 -4.21 13.39
C LYS A 65 19.08 -3.63 12.24
N GLU A 66 18.91 -4.20 11.05
CA GLU A 66 19.57 -3.77 9.81
C GLU A 66 18.51 -3.31 8.82
N ILE A 67 18.71 -2.10 8.28
CA ILE A 67 18.00 -1.66 7.07
C ILE A 67 18.52 -2.54 5.92
N LYS A 68 17.73 -3.52 5.50
CA LYS A 68 18.12 -4.40 4.38
C LYS A 68 17.78 -3.70 3.08
N ILE A 69 18.82 -3.18 2.42
CA ILE A 69 18.72 -2.60 1.08
C ILE A 69 19.12 -3.67 0.06
N MET A 70 18.19 -4.06 -0.80
CA MET A 70 18.36 -5.07 -1.83
C MET A 70 18.23 -4.44 -3.23
N GLU A 71 19.18 -4.68 -4.12
CA GLU A 71 19.08 -4.24 -5.53
C GLU A 71 18.13 -5.16 -6.31
N GLU A 72 17.19 -4.60 -7.09
CA GLU A 72 16.10 -5.36 -7.73
C GLU A 72 16.61 -6.36 -8.80
N LYS A 73 17.85 -6.21 -9.28
CA LYS A 73 18.46 -7.11 -10.27
C LYS A 73 19.43 -8.16 -9.71
N THR A 74 19.82 -8.07 -8.45
CA THR A 74 20.72 -9.05 -7.83
C THR A 74 20.47 -9.07 -6.34
N LYS A 75 20.18 -10.25 -5.77
CA LYS A 75 20.11 -10.48 -4.31
C LYS A 75 21.49 -10.33 -3.64
N ALA A 76 22.26 -9.32 -3.99
CA ALA A 76 23.48 -8.93 -3.32
C ALA A 76 23.12 -7.83 -2.31
N GLN A 77 23.52 -8.04 -1.05
CA GLN A 77 23.51 -6.97 -0.07
C GLN A 77 24.49 -5.90 -0.52
N ILE A 78 24.01 -4.66 -0.61
CA ILE A 78 24.84 -3.51 -0.95
C ILE A 78 25.78 -3.26 0.24
N HIS A 79 27.08 -3.34 0.00
CA HIS A 79 28.12 -3.06 1.00
C HIS A 79 28.75 -1.67 0.84
N ASP A 80 28.30 -0.87 -0.13
CA ASP A 80 28.83 0.47 -0.34
C ASP A 80 28.19 1.46 0.66
N PRO A 81 28.98 2.02 1.61
CA PRO A 81 28.48 2.95 2.63
C PRO A 81 27.93 4.26 2.04
N GLN A 82 28.44 4.70 0.88
CA GLN A 82 27.96 5.92 0.23
C GLN A 82 26.55 5.71 -0.33
N LEU A 83 26.30 4.58 -0.98
CA LEU A 83 24.96 4.22 -1.47
C LEU A 83 23.96 4.06 -0.32
N ILE A 84 24.37 3.42 0.78
CA ILE A 84 23.50 3.24 1.96
C ILE A 84 23.11 4.61 2.54
N SER A 85 24.07 5.52 2.68
CA SER A 85 23.80 6.86 3.21
C SER A 85 22.89 7.69 2.29
N ILE A 86 23.07 7.61 0.97
CA ILE A 86 22.21 8.27 -0.01
C ILE A 86 20.78 7.72 0.06
N ILE A 87 20.63 6.40 0.09
CA ILE A 87 19.30 5.75 0.17
C ILE A 87 18.62 6.08 1.50
N THR A 88 19.37 6.05 2.61
CA THR A 88 18.86 6.39 3.93
C THR A 88 18.42 7.86 3.99
N ALA A 89 19.25 8.79 3.50
CA ALA A 89 18.90 10.21 3.42
C ALA A 89 17.68 10.46 2.53
N ALA A 90 17.58 9.78 1.39
CA ALA A 90 16.43 9.86 0.50
C ALA A 90 15.14 9.40 1.18
N ILE A 91 15.17 8.29 1.92
CA ILE A 91 14.01 7.76 2.66
C ILE A 91 13.61 8.72 3.79
N ILE A 92 14.58 9.31 4.50
CA ILE A 92 14.30 10.30 5.55
C ILE A 92 13.63 11.54 4.96
N LEU A 93 14.19 12.11 3.89
CA LEU A 93 13.59 13.25 3.18
C LEU A 93 12.20 12.92 2.65
N PHE A 94 12.02 11.71 2.11
CA PHE A 94 10.73 11.24 1.63
C PHE A 94 9.68 11.19 2.74
N ASN A 95 10.04 10.65 3.90
CA ASN A 95 9.15 10.57 5.05
C ASN A 95 8.80 11.95 5.61
N GLU A 96 9.76 12.88 5.64
CA GLU A 96 9.50 14.26 6.02
C GLU A 96 8.57 14.97 5.03
N TYR A 97 8.81 14.81 3.72
CA TYR A 97 7.93 15.32 2.68
C TYR A 97 6.50 14.76 2.80
N LYS A 98 6.37 13.45 3.02
CA LYS A 98 5.08 12.77 3.22
C LYS A 98 4.38 13.31 4.47
N ALA A 99 5.08 13.41 5.59
CA ALA A 99 4.53 13.95 6.84
C ALA A 99 4.06 15.39 6.67
N LYS A 100 4.86 16.25 6.02
CA LYS A 100 4.50 17.65 5.74
C LYS A 100 3.34 17.79 4.76
N LYS A 101 3.24 16.88 3.79
CA LYS A 101 2.12 16.88 2.82
C LYS A 101 0.82 16.42 3.48
N LEU A 102 0.90 15.42 4.35
CA LEU A 102 -0.24 14.89 5.09
C LEU A 102 -0.70 15.85 6.20
N SER A 103 0.23 16.53 6.89
CA SER A 103 -0.10 17.47 7.97
C SER A 103 -0.89 18.70 7.52
N LYS A 104 -0.99 18.95 6.21
CA LYS A 104 -1.89 19.96 5.64
C LYS A 104 -3.37 19.62 5.82
N TYR A 105 -3.71 18.37 6.08
CA TYR A 105 -5.08 17.94 6.32
C TYR A 105 -5.25 17.67 7.83
N ASP A 106 -6.32 18.21 8.42
CA ASP A 106 -6.56 18.11 9.87
C ASP A 106 -6.58 16.66 10.38
N ILE A 107 -7.17 15.75 9.59
CA ILE A 107 -7.30 14.32 9.91
C ILE A 107 -5.93 13.65 10.15
N PHE A 108 -4.92 13.97 9.34
CA PHE A 108 -3.58 13.38 9.49
C PHE A 108 -2.71 14.13 10.49
N ARG A 109 -3.07 15.36 10.88
CA ARG A 109 -2.43 16.08 11.98
C ARG A 109 -2.83 15.48 13.32
N ASP A 110 -4.13 15.22 13.50
CA ASP A 110 -4.67 14.73 14.75
C ASP A 110 -4.49 13.20 14.90
N MET A 111 -4.50 12.46 13.78
CA MET A 111 -4.31 11.01 13.74
C MET A 111 -3.24 10.60 12.72
N PRO A 112 -1.94 10.71 13.06
CA PRO A 112 -0.85 10.34 12.15
C PRO A 112 -0.85 8.86 11.77
N GLU A 113 -1.44 7.99 12.60
CA GLU A 113 -1.56 6.55 12.34
C GLU A 113 -2.39 6.22 11.09
N LEU A 114 -3.32 7.10 10.70
CA LEU A 114 -4.14 6.92 9.49
C LEU A 114 -3.31 6.91 8.21
N SER A 115 -2.10 7.50 8.24
CA SER A 115 -1.15 7.42 7.14
C SER A 115 -0.76 5.98 6.77
N ARG A 116 -0.82 5.04 7.73
CA ARG A 116 -0.55 3.61 7.49
C ARG A 116 -1.69 2.93 6.73
N ILE A 117 -2.92 3.41 6.91
CA ILE A 117 -4.11 2.89 6.23
C ILE A 117 -4.11 3.30 4.76
N LEU A 118 -3.49 4.42 4.39
CA LEU A 118 -3.36 4.84 2.99
C LEU A 118 -2.71 3.76 2.13
N GLY A 119 -1.65 3.13 2.64
CA GLY A 119 -1.00 2.01 1.96
C GLY A 119 -1.92 0.80 1.77
N LEU A 120 -2.81 0.52 2.73
CA LEU A 120 -3.80 -0.57 2.65
C LEU A 120 -4.95 -0.23 1.69
N ALA A 121 -5.28 1.06 1.55
CA ALA A 121 -6.27 1.55 0.60
C ALA A 121 -5.74 1.63 -0.85
N GLY A 122 -4.48 1.23 -1.09
CA GLY A 122 -3.83 1.29 -2.40
C GLY A 122 -3.30 2.68 -2.76
N ILE A 123 -3.27 3.61 -1.82
CA ILE A 123 -2.72 4.96 -2.01
C ILE A 123 -1.23 4.91 -1.65
N SER A 124 -0.36 4.89 -2.67
CA SER A 124 1.09 4.96 -2.50
C SER A 124 1.61 6.38 -2.71
N PHE A 125 2.69 6.72 -2.01
CA PHE A 125 3.40 7.99 -2.20
C PHE A 125 4.62 7.78 -3.09
N ARG A 126 4.81 8.71 -4.02
CA ARG A 126 6.02 8.83 -4.84
C ARG A 126 6.51 10.27 -4.78
N ALA A 127 7.81 10.44 -4.59
CA ALA A 127 8.45 11.75 -4.66
C ALA A 127 9.80 11.64 -5.35
N GLU A 128 10.12 12.68 -6.11
CA GLU A 128 11.44 12.90 -6.68
C GLU A 128 12.17 13.90 -5.79
N LEU A 129 13.33 13.51 -5.28
CA LEU A 129 14.07 14.20 -4.24
C LEU A 129 15.49 14.45 -4.74
N VAL A 130 16.03 15.63 -4.44
CA VAL A 130 17.45 15.91 -4.64
C VAL A 130 18.13 15.70 -3.29
N VAL A 131 19.06 14.73 -3.25
CA VAL A 131 19.84 14.42 -2.06
C VAL A 131 21.28 14.87 -2.29
N SER A 132 21.73 15.83 -1.48
CA SER A 132 23.10 16.34 -1.51
C SER A 132 23.92 15.62 -0.45
N LEU A 133 24.83 14.73 -0.86
CA LEU A 133 25.76 14.05 0.05
C LEU A 133 27.21 14.27 -0.42
N GLY A 134 28.05 14.82 0.45
CA GLY A 134 29.46 15.08 0.13
C GLY A 134 29.68 16.11 -1.00
N GLY A 135 28.77 17.08 -1.15
CA GLY A 135 28.87 18.13 -2.18
C GLY A 135 28.48 17.69 -3.59
N LYS A 136 27.90 16.49 -3.75
CA LYS A 136 27.28 16.04 -5.00
C LYS A 136 25.77 15.96 -4.82
N ASP A 137 25.05 16.64 -5.70
CA ASP A 137 23.60 16.57 -5.77
C ASP A 137 23.22 15.35 -6.62
N GLN A 138 22.41 14.48 -6.05
CA GLN A 138 21.90 13.29 -6.74
C GLN A 138 20.38 13.28 -6.71
N GLN A 139 19.79 13.15 -7.89
CA GLN A 139 18.36 13.01 -8.08
C GLN A 139 17.96 11.57 -7.78
N VAL A 140 17.03 11.41 -6.84
CA VAL A 140 16.58 10.12 -6.31
C VAL A 140 15.07 10.10 -6.29
N THR A 141 14.47 9.09 -6.93
CA THR A 141 13.02 8.89 -6.86
C THR A 141 12.71 7.83 -5.83
N VAL A 142 11.88 8.16 -4.85
CA VAL A 142 11.45 7.24 -3.79
C VAL A 142 9.95 6.98 -3.95
N GLU A 143 9.60 5.69 -3.95
CA GLU A 143 8.22 5.20 -4.04
C GLU A 143 7.94 4.22 -2.90
N GLU A 144 6.80 4.38 -2.25
CA GLU A 144 6.38 3.51 -1.15
C GLU A 144 5.77 2.20 -1.68
N ILE A 145 6.24 1.07 -1.15
CA ILE A 145 5.73 -0.28 -1.44
C ILE A 145 4.99 -0.78 -0.18
N PRO A 146 3.90 -1.56 -0.33
CA PRO A 146 3.24 -2.21 0.81
C PRO A 146 4.22 -3.00 1.70
N GLY A 147 4.01 -2.94 3.02
CA GLY A 147 4.83 -3.68 4.01
C GLY A 147 6.09 -2.95 4.46
N ASP A 148 6.01 -1.63 4.68
CA ASP A 148 7.10 -0.76 5.17
C ASP A 148 8.38 -0.79 4.29
N GLY A 149 8.18 -1.01 2.98
CA GLY A 149 9.22 -1.04 1.96
C GLY A 149 9.25 0.23 1.10
N TYR A 150 10.44 0.57 0.61
CA TYR A 150 10.66 1.71 -0.29
C TYR A 150 11.38 1.24 -1.55
N LYS A 151 10.86 1.61 -2.71
CA LYS A 151 11.58 1.53 -3.99
C LYS A 151 12.34 2.82 -4.19
N VAL A 152 13.65 2.74 -4.31
CA VAL A 152 14.54 3.90 -4.47
C VAL A 152 15.25 3.77 -5.82
N HIS A 153 14.98 4.72 -6.70
CA HIS A 153 15.58 4.81 -8.03
C HIS A 153 16.70 5.83 -8.01
N ILE A 154 17.92 5.40 -8.31
CA ILE A 154 19.12 6.26 -8.38
C ILE A 154 19.77 6.04 -9.74
N GLY A 155 19.75 7.06 -10.60
CA GLY A 155 20.28 6.95 -11.96
C GLY A 155 19.56 5.87 -12.76
N ASN A 156 20.26 4.78 -13.12
CA ASN A 156 19.70 3.66 -13.89
C ASN A 156 19.46 2.40 -13.03
N LYS A 157 19.50 2.54 -11.70
CA LYS A 157 19.43 1.42 -10.75
C LYS A 157 18.20 1.54 -9.85
N ASN A 158 17.61 0.39 -9.55
CA ASN A 158 16.47 0.26 -8.64
C ASN A 158 16.89 -0.50 -7.39
N TYR A 159 16.59 0.09 -6.25
CA TYR A 159 16.83 -0.46 -4.93
C TYR A 159 15.51 -0.65 -4.21
N ILE A 160 15.41 -1.71 -3.42
CA ILE A 160 14.32 -1.97 -2.50
C ILE A 160 14.92 -1.90 -1.10
N ALA A 161 14.54 -0.87 -0.35
CA ALA A 161 14.91 -0.74 1.05
C ALA A 161 13.75 -1.20 1.91
N GLN A 162 13.99 -2.15 2.81
CA GLN A 162 13.01 -2.57 3.79
C GLN A 162 13.46 -2.15 5.18
N ILE A 163 12.59 -1.42 5.89
CA ILE A 163 12.84 -1.05 7.27
C ILE A 163 12.31 -2.20 8.14
N SER A 164 13.22 -3.05 8.62
CA SER A 164 12.89 -4.05 9.64
C SER A 164 13.04 -3.42 11.03
N VAL A 165 11.91 -3.16 11.70
CA VAL A 165 11.87 -2.63 13.08
C VAL A 165 12.09 -3.72 14.11
#